data_AF-A0A8H6H274-F1
#
_entry.id   AF-A0A8H6H274-F1
#
_cell.length_a   1.000
_cell.length_b   1.000
_cell.length_c   1.000
_cell.angle_alpha   90.00
_cell.angle_beta   90.00
_cell.angle_gamma   90.00
#
_symmetry.space_group_name_H-M   'P 1'
#
loop_
_entity.id
_entity.type
_entity.pdbx_description
1 polymer ?
#
loop_
_entity_poly.entity_id
_entity_poly.type
_entity_poly.pdbx_seq_one_letter_code
_entity_poly.pdbx_strand_id
1 'polypeptide(L)'
;MSEQNQPLQREEPKARPYKAALPNAALPNAATQYLHLTAEPGPILAPKAPTGTESGLPILPSLEEPSRLNDESPSELHAGQSGRPKSLRPFILSIMAFKHGRKFSKTTSAHRKRRLSSAAEKEGQFGPALTRLYLGISAAFSNDQTALIALAINDGVYLTDFSVKHFDLNDSQATGRDVIAEYVLKEVEDYAHNNFAKFIGAGLPATLRSVSKTLCSRLWLDLDIVPIVVLVEKEDEDEEGRKGGRDFWNLKRVDEQADSMVRKCVMHFGPSQAPLLQVGFRGFVQTDVGFRAYLTTLQNYKDTCGTSTWETMMTYAEKLRRNKTRIAFFSSTPQGGGVALMRHALVRFARRIGVDLSWYVPKPLPSALRITKNIHNVLQGVSPPSQRITPEEKKAVIHWITENAYRYWLSESGPLCPVEEGGAHVIIDISVMRLDPNDQLLNTLISKAHVVLQLSTSEGFEVKVSEALHAGRPVVATKAGGIPLQVKDSINGFLVEPGDWRAVAHHLMNLFTNDDLYENMSNAARTGVSDEVGTVSNALCWFYLASKWTDLGTEKYGKTALQPNERWVYDMAREEANCPYSADEERLPRCYTEAKNTDSLGSSSLS
;
A
#
# COMPACT_ATOMS: atom_id res chain seq x y z
N MET A 1 19.22 -64.26 47.19
CA MET A 1 18.05 -64.04 48.07
C MET A 1 17.00 -63.35 47.22
N SER A 2 15.85 -64.00 47.16
CA SER A 2 14.67 -63.76 46.32
C SER A 2 13.72 -62.69 46.88
N GLU A 3 12.74 -62.29 46.06
CA GLU A 3 11.43 -61.69 46.41
C GLU A 3 11.43 -60.22 46.92
N GLN A 4 10.47 -59.32 46.65
CA GLN A 4 9.07 -59.40 46.20
C GLN A 4 8.57 -58.00 45.71
N ASN A 5 7.36 -58.00 45.11
CA ASN A 5 6.63 -56.94 44.38
C ASN A 5 6.04 -55.75 45.20
N GLN A 6 5.62 -54.71 44.44
CA GLN A 6 4.43 -53.81 44.58
C GLN A 6 4.60 -52.32 45.03
N PRO A 7 3.65 -51.39 44.71
CA PRO A 7 3.84 -50.28 43.76
C PRO A 7 3.80 -48.85 44.37
N LEU A 8 4.36 -47.85 43.67
CA LEU A 8 4.38 -46.44 44.11
C LEU A 8 3.33 -45.56 43.38
N GLN A 9 2.49 -44.92 44.20
CA GLN A 9 1.51 -43.89 43.86
C GLN A 9 2.21 -42.59 43.39
N ARG A 10 1.58 -41.87 42.44
CA ARG A 10 1.99 -40.53 41.99
C ARG A 10 1.49 -39.47 42.97
N GLU A 11 2.42 -38.69 43.53
CA GLU A 11 2.15 -37.41 44.19
C GLU A 11 2.38 -36.25 43.20
N GLU A 12 1.45 -35.27 43.18
CA GLU A 12 1.56 -33.99 42.46
C GLU A 12 2.47 -33.01 43.25
N PRO A 13 3.40 -32.27 42.60
CA PRO A 13 4.13 -31.19 43.28
C PRO A 13 3.44 -29.82 43.12
N LYS A 14 3.20 -29.22 44.28
CA LYS A 14 2.65 -27.88 44.56
C LYS A 14 3.53 -26.73 44.03
N ALA A 15 2.87 -25.68 43.53
CA ALA A 15 3.47 -24.41 43.14
C ALA A 15 4.00 -23.60 44.34
N ARG A 16 5.17 -22.96 44.18
CA ARG A 16 5.73 -21.95 45.11
C ARG A 16 5.38 -20.54 44.62
N PRO A 17 5.05 -19.58 45.51
CA PRO A 17 4.77 -18.20 45.13
C PRO A 17 6.05 -17.35 45.10
N TYR A 18 6.17 -16.46 44.11
CA TYR A 18 7.18 -15.41 44.07
C TYR A 18 6.50 -14.05 44.30
N LYS A 19 7.01 -13.29 45.28
CA LYS A 19 6.63 -11.90 45.58
C LYS A 19 7.58 -10.96 44.83
N ALA A 20 7.03 -9.94 44.17
CA ALA A 20 7.76 -8.70 43.84
C ALA A 20 6.89 -7.49 44.21
N ALA A 21 7.53 -6.48 44.76
CA ALA A 21 6.96 -5.35 45.49
C ALA A 21 6.43 -4.22 44.58
N LEU A 22 5.33 -3.59 44.98
CA LEU A 22 4.78 -2.35 44.40
C LEU A 22 5.29 -1.13 45.17
N PRO A 23 5.70 -0.03 44.51
CA PRO A 23 5.76 1.28 45.13
C PRO A 23 4.39 1.96 45.07
N ASN A 24 3.97 2.52 46.21
CA ASN A 24 2.80 3.37 46.39
C ASN A 24 2.84 4.62 45.48
N ALA A 25 1.85 4.78 44.61
CA ALA A 25 1.37 6.08 44.15
C ALA A 25 -0.14 6.00 43.90
N ALA A 26 -0.89 6.91 44.53
CA ALA A 26 -2.34 6.91 44.60
C ALA A 26 -3.02 7.07 43.22
N LEU A 27 -3.96 6.17 42.89
CA LEU A 27 -4.89 6.28 41.77
C LEU A 27 -6.26 6.76 42.28
N PRO A 28 -6.96 7.71 41.63
CA PRO A 28 -8.31 8.11 42.03
C PRO A 28 -9.36 7.07 41.60
N ASN A 29 -9.93 6.39 42.60
CA ASN A 29 -11.26 5.79 42.81
C ASN A 29 -12.38 5.68 41.73
N ALA A 30 -12.14 5.73 40.42
CA ALA A 30 -13.20 5.57 39.40
C ALA A 30 -13.25 4.18 38.71
N ALA A 31 -12.24 3.32 38.89
CA ALA A 31 -12.12 2.06 38.13
C ALA A 31 -12.78 0.84 38.81
N THR A 32 -13.07 0.90 40.12
CA THR A 32 -13.50 -0.29 40.89
C THR A 32 -15.01 -0.54 40.86
N GLN A 33 -15.83 0.39 40.33
CA GLN A 33 -17.29 0.22 40.27
C GLN A 33 -17.79 -0.56 39.03
N TYR A 34 -16.93 -0.88 38.05
CA TYR A 34 -17.36 -1.57 36.82
C TYR A 34 -17.34 -3.10 36.89
N LEU A 35 -16.98 -3.70 38.03
CA LEU A 35 -16.82 -5.16 38.19
C LEU A 35 -17.99 -5.88 38.88
N HIS A 36 -19.09 -5.19 39.21
CA HIS A 36 -20.27 -5.81 39.83
C HIS A 36 -21.56 -5.55 39.05
N LEU A 37 -21.68 -6.14 37.85
CA LEU A 37 -22.98 -6.44 37.23
C LEU A 37 -22.85 -7.77 36.47
N THR A 38 -22.82 -8.87 37.22
CA THR A 38 -22.96 -10.23 36.72
C THR A 38 -24.44 -10.53 36.46
N ALA A 39 -24.81 -10.82 35.21
CA ALA A 39 -26.08 -11.48 34.91
C ALA A 39 -25.91 -12.99 35.10
N GLU A 40 -26.77 -13.61 35.90
CA GLU A 40 -26.79 -15.07 36.09
C GLU A 40 -27.13 -15.81 34.78
N PRO A 41 -26.51 -16.98 34.50
CA PRO A 41 -26.87 -17.78 33.35
C PRO A 41 -28.18 -18.54 33.59
N GLY A 42 -29.17 -18.33 32.72
CA GLY A 42 -30.41 -19.11 32.69
C GLY A 42 -30.20 -20.58 32.27
N PRO A 43 -31.17 -21.47 32.51
CA PRO A 43 -31.00 -22.90 32.32
C PRO A 43 -30.94 -23.30 30.85
N ILE A 44 -30.00 -24.19 30.54
CA ILE A 44 -29.73 -24.73 29.21
C ILE A 44 -30.80 -25.78 28.87
N LEU A 45 -31.62 -25.52 27.86
CA LEU A 45 -32.48 -26.53 27.23
C LEU A 45 -31.63 -27.43 26.33
N ALA A 46 -31.57 -28.72 26.65
CA ALA A 46 -30.83 -29.72 25.90
C ALA A 46 -31.50 -30.05 24.55
N PRO A 47 -30.76 -30.16 23.44
CA PRO A 47 -31.27 -30.72 22.19
C PRO A 47 -31.28 -32.25 22.24
N LYS A 48 -32.38 -32.86 21.80
CA LYS A 48 -32.50 -34.32 21.58
C LYS A 48 -31.59 -34.77 20.42
N ALA A 49 -30.82 -35.82 20.65
CA ALA A 49 -29.99 -36.48 19.64
C ALA A 49 -30.82 -37.33 18.66
N PRO A 50 -30.39 -37.45 17.39
CA PRO A 50 -30.63 -38.62 16.57
C PRO A 50 -29.45 -39.59 16.66
N THR A 51 -29.79 -40.87 16.73
CA THR A 51 -28.95 -42.06 16.80
C THR A 51 -28.23 -42.37 15.48
N GLY A 52 -26.99 -42.87 15.54
CA GLY A 52 -26.44 -43.75 14.47
C GLY A 52 -24.96 -43.57 14.09
N THR A 53 -24.10 -44.35 14.74
CA THR A 53 -22.94 -45.14 14.23
C THR A 53 -21.91 -44.59 13.20
N GLU A 54 -20.66 -44.64 13.68
CA GLU A 54 -19.42 -45.21 13.08
C GLU A 54 -18.38 -44.38 12.29
N SER A 55 -17.12 -44.59 12.73
CA SER A 55 -15.79 -44.34 12.12
C SER A 55 -15.36 -42.87 11.98
N GLY A 56 -14.22 -42.37 12.47
CA GLY A 56 -12.96 -42.97 12.92
C GLY A 56 -11.83 -42.17 12.25
N LEU A 57 -11.09 -41.33 13.00
CA LEU A 57 -9.73 -40.82 12.67
C LEU A 57 -9.18 -39.97 13.86
N PRO A 58 -7.87 -40.04 14.18
CA PRO A 58 -7.31 -39.56 15.44
C PRO A 58 -6.76 -38.12 15.44
N ILE A 59 -6.51 -37.69 16.67
CA ILE A 59 -6.10 -36.39 17.21
C ILE A 59 -4.68 -35.97 16.77
N LEU A 60 -4.50 -34.69 16.39
CA LEU A 60 -3.21 -34.00 16.27
C LEU A 60 -2.94 -33.14 17.52
N PRO A 61 -1.74 -33.22 18.14
CA PRO A 61 -1.38 -32.37 19.28
C PRO A 61 -0.89 -30.96 18.86
N SER A 62 -0.90 -30.09 19.88
CA SER A 62 -0.67 -28.64 19.90
C SER A 62 0.64 -28.13 19.30
N LEU A 63 0.55 -27.03 18.55
CA LEU A 63 1.67 -26.22 18.07
C LEU A 63 2.11 -25.19 19.13
N GLU A 64 3.33 -25.34 19.62
CA GLU A 64 4.06 -24.32 20.40
C GLU A 64 4.67 -23.26 19.46
N GLU A 65 4.67 -22.00 19.91
CA GLU A 65 5.18 -20.83 19.20
C GLU A 65 6.72 -20.80 19.13
N PRO A 66 7.35 -20.40 18.00
CA PRO A 66 8.79 -20.22 17.95
C PRO A 66 9.25 -18.91 18.60
N SER A 67 10.18 -19.05 19.53
CA SER A 67 10.93 -18.00 20.22
C SER A 67 11.74 -17.11 19.28
N ARG A 68 11.79 -15.82 19.63
CA ARG A 68 12.61 -14.76 19.03
C ARG A 68 14.10 -15.09 19.07
N LEU A 69 14.75 -15.04 17.92
CA LEU A 69 16.22 -15.02 17.80
C LEU A 69 16.72 -13.57 17.86
N ASN A 70 17.74 -13.38 18.70
CA ASN A 70 18.39 -12.11 19.00
C ASN A 70 19.15 -11.52 17.80
N ASP A 71 19.01 -10.21 17.63
CA ASP A 71 19.88 -9.35 16.82
C ASP A 71 21.27 -9.25 17.47
N GLU A 72 22.32 -9.55 16.70
CA GLU A 72 23.66 -9.03 16.95
C GLU A 72 23.82 -7.66 16.26
N SER A 73 24.35 -6.70 17.00
CA SER A 73 24.64 -5.31 16.61
C SER A 73 25.65 -5.18 15.46
N PRO A 74 25.57 -4.11 14.63
CA PRO A 74 26.45 -3.93 13.49
C PRO A 74 27.82 -3.41 13.93
N SER A 75 28.85 -4.25 13.85
CA SER A 75 30.24 -3.80 13.93
C SER A 75 30.72 -3.36 12.53
N GLU A 76 31.39 -2.20 12.52
CA GLU A 76 32.02 -1.59 11.36
C GLU A 76 32.98 -2.55 10.68
N LEU A 77 32.75 -2.85 9.40
CA LEU A 77 33.70 -3.55 8.52
C LEU A 77 33.73 -2.88 7.15
N HIS A 78 34.80 -2.10 6.98
CA HIS A 78 35.51 -1.71 5.77
C HIS A 78 34.84 -1.91 4.40
N ALA A 79 34.73 -0.80 3.68
CA ALA A 79 34.65 -0.76 2.23
C ALA A 79 35.81 -1.56 1.60
N GLY A 80 35.48 -2.59 0.84
CA GLY A 80 36.43 -3.34 0.02
C GLY A 80 36.08 -4.82 -0.10
N GLN A 81 35.71 -5.22 -1.33
CA GLN A 81 35.53 -6.59 -1.87
C GLN A 81 34.09 -7.11 -1.99
N SER A 82 33.67 -7.15 -3.25
CA SER A 82 32.45 -7.75 -3.76
C SER A 82 32.38 -9.26 -3.50
N GLY A 83 31.44 -9.71 -2.68
CA GLY A 83 31.11 -11.13 -2.54
C GLY A 83 30.31 -11.64 -3.75
N ARG A 84 30.98 -12.08 -4.82
CA ARG A 84 30.40 -13.02 -5.79
C ARG A 84 30.95 -14.43 -5.51
N PRO A 85 30.07 -15.37 -5.14
CA PRO A 85 30.15 -16.67 -5.76
C PRO A 85 28.75 -17.10 -6.19
N LYS A 86 28.44 -16.95 -7.48
CA LYS A 86 27.25 -17.58 -8.06
C LYS A 86 27.76 -18.72 -8.93
N SER A 87 27.35 -19.94 -8.60
CA SER A 87 27.55 -21.11 -9.44
C SER A 87 27.28 -20.73 -10.91
N LEU A 88 28.28 -20.87 -11.79
CA LEU A 88 28.11 -20.65 -13.24
C LEU A 88 27.22 -21.73 -13.87
N ARG A 89 26.78 -22.73 -13.10
CA ARG A 89 26.06 -23.90 -13.60
C ARG A 89 24.73 -23.57 -14.29
N PRO A 90 23.81 -22.76 -13.73
CA PRO A 90 22.59 -22.35 -14.43
C PRO A 90 22.89 -21.65 -15.75
N PHE A 91 23.90 -20.78 -15.75
CA PHE A 91 24.34 -20.06 -16.94
C PHE A 91 24.87 -21.03 -18.00
N ILE A 92 25.82 -21.90 -17.65
CA ILE A 92 26.41 -22.91 -18.54
C ILE A 92 25.36 -23.86 -19.11
N LEU A 93 24.49 -24.43 -18.26
CA LEU A 93 23.42 -25.33 -18.70
C LEU A 93 22.48 -24.64 -19.70
N SER A 94 22.18 -23.36 -19.47
CA SER A 94 21.33 -22.57 -20.35
C SER A 94 22.04 -22.22 -21.67
N ILE A 95 23.34 -21.93 -21.66
CA ILE A 95 24.15 -21.77 -22.90
C ILE A 95 24.15 -23.06 -23.72
N MET A 96 24.37 -24.21 -23.07
CA MET A 96 24.38 -25.51 -23.74
C MET A 96 23.03 -25.82 -24.40
N ALA A 97 21.92 -25.50 -23.72
CA ALA A 97 20.57 -25.72 -24.23
C ALA A 97 20.15 -24.69 -25.30
N PHE A 98 20.55 -23.43 -25.16
CA PHE A 98 20.08 -22.29 -25.96
C PHE A 98 21.23 -21.47 -26.56
N LYS A 99 22.14 -22.14 -27.28
CA LYS A 99 23.33 -21.49 -27.86
C LYS A 99 23.02 -20.26 -28.71
N HIS A 100 21.91 -20.28 -29.44
CA HIS A 100 21.44 -19.17 -30.29
C HIS A 100 20.28 -18.37 -29.67
N GLY A 101 19.99 -18.58 -28.38
CA GLY A 101 18.77 -18.11 -27.74
C GLY A 101 17.52 -18.87 -28.21
N ARG A 102 16.36 -18.50 -27.67
CA ARG A 102 15.04 -18.99 -28.07
C ARG A 102 14.06 -17.83 -28.04
N LYS A 103 13.35 -17.59 -29.14
CA LYS A 103 12.26 -16.61 -29.20
C LYS A 103 10.93 -17.25 -28.79
N PHE A 104 9.95 -16.42 -28.45
CA PHE A 104 8.56 -16.85 -28.34
C PHE A 104 8.12 -17.54 -29.63
N SER A 105 7.28 -18.55 -29.48
CA SER A 105 6.85 -19.45 -30.56
C SER A 105 5.33 -19.45 -30.76
N LYS A 106 4.58 -19.09 -29.73
CA LYS A 106 3.13 -19.02 -29.77
C LYS A 106 2.71 -17.80 -30.59
N THR A 107 1.92 -18.05 -31.62
CA THR A 107 1.31 -17.00 -32.45
C THR A 107 -0.20 -17.14 -32.39
N THR A 108 -0.91 -16.01 -32.26
CA THR A 108 -2.37 -16.01 -32.34
C THR A 108 -2.84 -16.44 -33.74
N SER A 109 -3.82 -17.35 -33.80
CA SER A 109 -4.31 -17.88 -35.08
C SER A 109 -4.83 -16.77 -36.00
N ALA A 110 -4.61 -16.91 -37.31
CA ALA A 110 -5.01 -15.91 -38.30
C ALA A 110 -6.52 -15.57 -38.22
N HIS A 111 -7.36 -16.56 -37.94
CA HIS A 111 -8.79 -16.37 -37.74
C HIS A 111 -9.10 -15.53 -36.48
N ARG A 112 -8.47 -15.85 -35.34
CA ARG A 112 -8.66 -15.09 -34.10
C ARG A 112 -8.13 -13.66 -34.22
N LYS A 113 -6.97 -13.49 -34.86
CA LYS A 113 -6.37 -12.19 -35.18
C LYS A 113 -7.32 -11.34 -36.03
N ARG A 114 -7.86 -11.90 -37.12
CA ARG A 114 -8.84 -11.20 -37.98
C ARG A 114 -10.11 -10.81 -37.23
N ARG A 115 -10.63 -11.68 -36.36
CA ARG A 115 -11.82 -11.39 -35.55
C ARG A 115 -11.58 -10.25 -34.56
N LEU A 116 -10.44 -10.26 -33.87
CA LEU A 116 -10.06 -9.21 -32.91
C LEU A 116 -9.73 -7.90 -33.61
N SER A 117 -9.04 -7.93 -34.75
CA SER A 117 -8.81 -6.74 -35.58
C SER A 117 -10.13 -6.15 -36.08
N SER A 118 -11.05 -6.97 -36.57
CA SER A 118 -12.38 -6.49 -36.97
C SER A 118 -13.19 -5.93 -35.81
N ALA A 119 -13.07 -6.50 -34.60
CA ALA A 119 -13.69 -5.94 -33.40
C ALA A 119 -13.05 -4.60 -33.03
N ALA A 120 -11.72 -4.47 -33.10
CA ALA A 120 -11.01 -3.22 -32.86
C ALA A 120 -11.39 -2.11 -33.85
N GLU A 121 -11.57 -2.46 -35.13
CA GLU A 121 -12.01 -1.52 -36.18
C GLU A 121 -13.46 -1.07 -36.01
N LYS A 122 -14.36 -1.97 -35.58
CA LYS A 122 -15.80 -1.69 -35.46
C LYS A 122 -16.20 -1.07 -34.13
N GLU A 123 -15.62 -1.55 -33.04
CA GLU A 123 -15.99 -1.21 -31.66
C GLU A 123 -14.90 -0.36 -30.96
N GLY A 124 -13.84 0.00 -31.70
CA GLY A 124 -12.69 0.73 -31.16
C GLY A 124 -11.75 -0.13 -30.32
N GLN A 125 -10.74 0.49 -29.73
CA GLN A 125 -9.66 -0.18 -28.96
C GLN A 125 -10.15 -1.07 -27.79
N PHE A 126 -11.40 -0.91 -27.36
CA PHE A 126 -12.00 -1.66 -26.25
C PHE A 126 -12.87 -2.86 -26.68
N GLY A 127 -13.14 -3.02 -27.99
CA GLY A 127 -13.89 -4.18 -28.51
C GLY A 127 -13.20 -5.54 -28.33
N PRO A 128 -11.87 -5.65 -28.49
CA PRO A 128 -11.18 -6.93 -28.33
C PRO A 128 -11.07 -7.36 -26.87
N ALA A 129 -11.67 -8.51 -26.51
CA ALA A 129 -11.42 -9.15 -25.23
C ALA A 129 -9.99 -9.72 -25.18
N LEU A 130 -9.08 -9.02 -24.48
CA LEU A 130 -7.68 -9.41 -24.36
C LEU A 130 -7.50 -10.69 -23.54
N THR A 131 -6.57 -11.54 -23.96
CA THR A 131 -6.14 -12.69 -23.16
C THR A 131 -5.30 -12.21 -21.98
N ARG A 132 -5.62 -12.67 -20.79
CA ARG A 132 -4.94 -12.27 -19.56
C ARG A 132 -3.79 -13.23 -19.31
N LEU A 133 -2.61 -12.69 -19.04
CA LEU A 133 -1.38 -13.46 -18.88
C LEU A 133 -0.60 -12.98 -17.65
N TYR A 134 0.33 -13.82 -17.21
CA TYR A 134 1.32 -13.52 -16.20
C TYR A 134 2.71 -13.79 -16.76
N LEU A 135 3.69 -13.05 -16.25
CA LEU A 135 5.07 -13.10 -16.69
C LEU A 135 5.98 -13.59 -15.57
N GLY A 136 6.96 -14.40 -15.91
CA GLY A 136 8.05 -14.81 -15.04
C GLY A 136 9.36 -14.37 -15.66
N ILE A 137 10.20 -13.69 -14.90
CA ILE A 137 11.46 -13.12 -15.36
C ILE A 137 12.57 -13.68 -14.49
N SER A 138 13.58 -14.29 -15.10
CA SER A 138 14.81 -14.64 -14.39
C SER A 138 16.03 -14.28 -15.23
N ALA A 139 17.17 -14.11 -14.57
CA ALA A 139 18.43 -13.92 -15.24
C ALA A 139 19.57 -14.68 -14.56
N ALA A 140 20.45 -15.26 -15.38
CA ALA A 140 21.72 -15.84 -14.96
C ALA A 140 22.86 -14.95 -15.47
N PHE A 141 23.87 -14.72 -14.63
CA PHE A 141 24.98 -13.82 -14.93
C PHE A 141 26.30 -14.59 -14.93
N SER A 142 27.16 -14.27 -15.89
CA SER A 142 28.54 -14.75 -15.95
C SER A 142 29.52 -13.72 -15.37
N ASN A 143 30.78 -14.14 -15.23
CA ASN A 143 31.88 -13.32 -14.73
C ASN A 143 32.41 -12.34 -15.79
N ASP A 144 32.21 -12.65 -17.08
CA ASP A 144 32.62 -11.85 -18.24
C ASP A 144 31.60 -10.75 -18.63
N GLN A 145 30.77 -10.32 -17.67
CA GLN A 145 29.68 -9.37 -17.89
C GLN A 145 28.60 -9.81 -18.90
N THR A 146 28.50 -11.10 -19.22
CA THR A 146 27.35 -11.59 -19.98
C THR A 146 26.17 -11.98 -19.08
N ALA A 147 24.95 -11.79 -19.59
CA ALA A 147 23.71 -12.18 -18.93
C ALA A 147 22.82 -13.00 -19.86
N LEU A 148 22.16 -14.00 -19.28
CA LEU A 148 21.11 -14.78 -19.91
C LEU A 148 19.80 -14.40 -19.26
N ILE A 149 18.85 -13.86 -20.04
CA ILE A 149 17.54 -13.44 -19.55
C ILE A 149 16.50 -14.41 -20.11
N ALA A 150 15.66 -14.96 -19.23
CA ALA A 150 14.51 -15.76 -19.62
C ALA A 150 13.19 -15.12 -19.20
N LEU A 151 12.22 -15.24 -20.09
CA LEU A 151 10.84 -14.82 -19.91
C LEU A 151 9.94 -16.05 -20.05
N ALA A 152 9.08 -16.30 -19.07
CA ALA A 152 8.09 -17.37 -19.09
C ALA A 152 6.68 -16.78 -19.02
N ILE A 153 5.77 -17.24 -19.87
CA ILE A 153 4.42 -16.71 -20.00
C ILE A 153 3.42 -17.75 -19.51
N ASN A 154 2.58 -17.38 -18.55
CA ASN A 154 1.57 -18.25 -17.96
C ASN A 154 0.17 -17.65 -18.12
N ASP A 155 -0.86 -18.47 -18.32
CA ASP A 155 -2.25 -18.02 -18.46
C ASP A 155 -3.06 -18.03 -17.14
N GLY A 156 -2.35 -18.17 -16.02
CA GLY A 156 -2.90 -18.37 -14.68
C GLY A 156 -2.86 -19.84 -14.25
N VAL A 157 -2.70 -20.79 -15.19
CA VAL A 157 -2.65 -22.23 -14.89
C VAL A 157 -1.42 -22.87 -15.52
N TYR A 158 -1.23 -22.70 -16.83
CA TYR A 158 -0.21 -23.40 -17.60
C TYR A 158 0.85 -22.45 -18.13
N LEU A 159 2.08 -22.94 -18.21
CA LEU A 159 3.12 -22.31 -19.03
C LEU A 159 2.69 -22.39 -20.50
N THR A 160 2.57 -21.25 -21.14
CA THR A 160 2.06 -21.13 -22.52
C THR A 160 3.12 -20.82 -23.55
N ASP A 161 4.18 -20.09 -23.16
CA ASP A 161 5.33 -19.82 -24.01
C ASP A 161 6.51 -19.35 -23.15
N PHE A 162 7.71 -19.30 -23.75
CA PHE A 162 8.89 -18.74 -23.10
C PHE A 162 9.89 -18.19 -24.12
N SER A 163 10.84 -17.37 -23.67
CA SER A 163 11.98 -16.93 -24.46
C SER A 163 13.24 -16.87 -23.61
N VAL A 164 14.39 -17.03 -24.24
CA VAL A 164 15.72 -16.99 -23.61
C VAL A 164 16.66 -16.21 -24.53
N LYS A 165 17.34 -15.19 -24.02
CA LYS A 165 18.24 -14.37 -24.83
C LYS A 165 19.53 -14.03 -24.09
N HIS A 166 20.61 -14.00 -24.86
CA HIS A 166 21.95 -13.60 -24.41
C HIS A 166 22.14 -12.09 -24.52
N PHE A 167 22.81 -11.52 -23.53
CA PHE A 167 23.16 -10.11 -23.42
C PHE A 167 24.63 -9.97 -23.06
N ASP A 168 25.30 -9.05 -23.73
CA ASP A 168 26.56 -8.48 -23.26
C ASP A 168 26.22 -7.22 -22.45
N LEU A 169 26.64 -7.16 -21.19
CA LEU A 169 26.36 -6.02 -20.30
C LEU A 169 27.44 -4.94 -20.36
N ASN A 170 28.50 -5.11 -21.15
CA ASN A 170 29.57 -4.11 -21.27
C ASN A 170 29.04 -2.74 -21.76
N ASP A 171 28.04 -2.74 -22.65
CA ASP A 171 27.40 -1.51 -23.18
C ASP A 171 26.52 -0.78 -22.14
N SER A 172 26.04 -1.50 -21.11
CA SER A 172 25.18 -0.92 -20.06
C SER A 172 25.96 0.01 -19.13
N GLN A 173 27.22 -0.32 -18.84
CA GLN A 173 28.09 0.54 -18.02
C GLN A 173 28.49 1.84 -18.74
N ALA A 174 28.61 1.80 -20.08
CA ALA A 174 28.97 2.97 -20.88
C ALA A 174 27.82 3.97 -21.07
N THR A 175 26.57 3.50 -21.06
CA THR A 175 25.38 4.31 -21.40
C THR A 175 24.57 4.76 -20.19
N GLY A 176 24.79 4.18 -19.01
CA GLY A 176 23.99 4.44 -17.81
C GLY A 176 22.53 3.97 -17.91
N ARG A 177 22.18 3.22 -18.97
CA ARG A 177 20.82 2.72 -19.23
C ARG A 177 20.63 1.33 -18.64
N ASP A 178 19.42 1.07 -18.14
CA ASP A 178 18.99 -0.24 -17.66
C ASP A 178 18.57 -1.12 -18.84
N VAL A 179 19.58 -1.67 -19.54
CA VAL A 179 19.39 -2.46 -20.78
C VAL A 179 18.51 -3.70 -20.57
N ILE A 180 18.52 -4.26 -19.36
CA ILE A 180 17.66 -5.38 -18.97
C ILE A 180 16.21 -4.93 -18.99
N ALA A 181 15.91 -3.79 -18.35
CA ALA A 181 14.56 -3.23 -18.35
C ALA A 181 14.07 -2.94 -19.78
N GLU A 182 14.88 -2.25 -20.59
CA GLU A 182 14.52 -1.92 -21.98
C GLU A 182 14.19 -3.14 -22.82
N TYR A 183 15.01 -4.19 -22.72
CA TYR A 183 14.75 -5.44 -23.42
C TYR A 183 13.45 -6.10 -22.97
N VAL A 184 13.27 -6.28 -21.66
CA VAL A 184 12.11 -6.97 -21.11
C VAL A 184 10.84 -6.24 -21.50
N LEU A 185 10.80 -4.91 -21.33
CA LEU A 185 9.62 -4.12 -21.67
C LEU A 185 9.26 -4.26 -23.14
N LYS A 186 10.25 -4.15 -24.04
CA LYS A 186 10.02 -4.28 -25.47
C LYS A 186 9.45 -5.64 -25.85
N GLU A 187 10.07 -6.73 -25.39
CA GLU A 187 9.58 -8.09 -25.72
C GLU A 187 8.17 -8.35 -25.17
N VAL A 188 7.86 -7.82 -23.99
CA VAL A 188 6.56 -7.99 -23.34
C VAL A 188 5.49 -7.20 -24.09
N GLU A 189 5.78 -5.95 -24.46
CA GLU A 189 4.90 -5.10 -25.27
C GLU A 189 4.66 -5.71 -26.66
N ASP A 190 5.72 -6.11 -27.35
CA ASP A 190 5.64 -6.78 -28.65
C ASP A 190 4.80 -8.07 -28.55
N TYR A 191 5.00 -8.89 -27.52
CA TYR A 191 4.21 -10.10 -27.31
C TYR A 191 2.74 -9.78 -27.02
N ALA A 192 2.48 -8.81 -26.14
CA ALA A 192 1.13 -8.38 -25.77
C ALA A 192 0.34 -7.88 -26.97
N HIS A 193 0.94 -7.00 -27.79
CA HIS A 193 0.34 -6.49 -29.01
C HIS A 193 0.10 -7.59 -30.05
N ASN A 194 1.11 -8.42 -30.33
CA ASN A 194 0.98 -9.46 -31.35
C ASN A 194 -0.03 -10.55 -30.99
N ASN A 195 -0.28 -10.77 -29.69
CA ASN A 195 -1.17 -11.81 -29.20
C ASN A 195 -2.49 -11.31 -28.60
N PHE A 196 -2.78 -10.01 -28.68
CA PHE A 196 -3.94 -9.38 -28.04
C PHE A 196 -4.08 -9.81 -26.58
N ALA A 197 -2.99 -9.63 -25.83
CA ALA A 197 -2.89 -10.04 -24.46
C ALA A 197 -2.57 -8.86 -23.54
N LYS A 198 -2.95 -8.99 -22.27
CA LYS A 198 -2.55 -8.09 -21.18
C LYS A 198 -1.89 -8.90 -20.09
N PHE A 199 -0.67 -8.51 -19.74
CA PHE A 199 0.01 -9.04 -18.58
C PHE A 199 -0.52 -8.34 -17.32
N ILE A 200 -0.91 -9.12 -16.32
CA ILE A 200 -1.46 -8.60 -15.05
C ILE A 200 -0.34 -8.43 -14.03
N GLY A 201 0.51 -9.43 -13.90
CA GLY A 201 1.63 -9.46 -12.96
C GLY A 201 2.89 -10.06 -13.56
N ALA A 202 4.04 -9.65 -13.01
CA ALA A 202 5.35 -10.16 -13.38
C ALA A 202 6.14 -10.60 -12.13
N GLY A 203 6.45 -11.89 -12.03
CA GLY A 203 7.31 -12.45 -10.98
C GLY A 203 8.78 -12.34 -11.34
N LEU A 204 9.62 -11.94 -10.39
CA LEU A 204 11.07 -11.91 -10.57
C LEU A 204 11.84 -12.12 -9.25
N PRO A 205 13.07 -12.67 -9.28
CA PRO A 205 13.84 -12.87 -8.07
C PRO A 205 14.44 -11.55 -7.57
N ALA A 206 14.61 -11.43 -6.25
CA ALA A 206 15.23 -10.24 -5.63
C ALA A 206 16.65 -9.94 -6.17
N THR A 207 17.37 -10.96 -6.61
CA THR A 207 18.69 -10.84 -7.24
C THR A 207 18.65 -10.18 -8.62
N LEU A 208 17.55 -10.29 -9.36
CA LEU A 208 17.40 -9.59 -10.64
C LEU A 208 17.07 -8.11 -10.40
N ARG A 209 16.21 -7.83 -9.42
CA ARG A 209 15.89 -6.46 -8.99
C ARG A 209 17.12 -5.66 -8.55
N SER A 210 18.09 -6.29 -7.90
CA SER A 210 19.31 -5.59 -7.48
C SER A 210 20.24 -5.22 -8.64
N VAL A 211 20.16 -5.94 -9.75
CA VAL A 211 20.92 -5.65 -10.98
C VAL A 211 20.17 -4.65 -11.87
N SER A 212 18.88 -4.87 -12.11
CA SER A 212 18.03 -4.02 -12.92
C SER A 212 17.14 -3.16 -12.02
N LYS A 213 17.65 -1.97 -11.67
CA LYS A 213 17.06 -1.09 -10.66
C LYS A 213 15.72 -0.47 -11.08
N THR A 214 15.49 -0.33 -12.39
CA THR A 214 14.30 0.35 -12.94
C THR A 214 13.26 -0.61 -13.50
N LEU A 215 13.60 -1.89 -13.73
CA LEU A 215 12.69 -2.88 -14.33
C LEU A 215 11.33 -2.95 -13.62
N CYS A 216 11.31 -3.10 -12.30
CA CYS A 216 10.04 -3.19 -11.57
C CYS A 216 9.19 -1.92 -11.77
N SER A 217 9.78 -0.74 -11.59
CA SER A 217 9.01 0.51 -11.72
C SER A 217 8.52 0.74 -13.12
N ARG A 218 9.29 0.35 -14.14
CA ARG A 218 8.91 0.50 -15.55
C ARG A 218 7.86 -0.51 -15.99
N LEU A 219 7.91 -1.75 -15.49
CA LEU A 219 6.81 -2.72 -15.68
C LEU A 219 5.48 -2.13 -15.20
N TRP A 220 5.49 -1.43 -14.07
CA TRP A 220 4.31 -0.76 -13.53
C TRP A 220 3.93 0.51 -14.30
N LEU A 221 4.84 1.48 -14.41
CA LEU A 221 4.54 2.80 -14.96
C LEU A 221 4.32 2.80 -16.48
N ASP A 222 5.09 1.98 -17.21
CA ASP A 222 5.06 1.99 -18.68
C ASP A 222 4.03 0.98 -19.22
N LEU A 223 3.88 -0.18 -18.56
CA LEU A 223 3.07 -1.30 -19.06
C LEU A 223 1.87 -1.68 -18.17
N ASP A 224 1.72 -1.06 -16.99
CA ASP A 224 0.68 -1.38 -16.00
C ASP A 224 0.66 -2.88 -15.68
N ILE A 225 1.84 -3.41 -15.36
CA ILE A 225 2.08 -4.78 -14.91
C ILE A 225 2.58 -4.72 -13.47
N VAL A 226 1.96 -5.46 -12.54
CA VAL A 226 2.37 -5.45 -11.13
C VAL A 226 3.62 -6.33 -10.92
N PRO A 227 4.80 -5.76 -10.58
CA PRO A 227 6.02 -6.53 -10.36
C PRO A 227 6.07 -7.17 -8.97
N ILE A 228 6.00 -8.49 -8.87
CA ILE A 228 6.14 -9.24 -7.63
C ILE A 228 7.56 -9.78 -7.49
N VAL A 229 8.29 -9.23 -6.51
CA VAL A 229 9.63 -9.69 -6.17
C VAL A 229 9.55 -10.87 -5.22
N VAL A 230 10.06 -12.00 -5.69
CA VAL A 230 10.11 -13.24 -4.94
C VAL A 230 11.47 -13.34 -4.25
N LEU A 231 11.44 -13.47 -2.92
CA LEU A 231 12.60 -13.91 -2.16
C LEU A 231 12.80 -15.39 -2.45
N VAL A 232 13.93 -15.70 -3.06
CA VAL A 232 14.37 -17.08 -3.25
C VAL A 232 15.04 -17.48 -1.94
N GLU A 233 14.24 -17.93 -0.98
CA GLU A 233 14.77 -18.61 0.20
C GLU A 233 15.36 -19.97 -0.22
N LYS A 234 16.29 -20.51 0.57
CA LYS A 234 16.75 -21.88 0.41
C LYS A 234 15.52 -22.78 0.59
N GLU A 235 14.97 -23.31 -0.49
CA GLU A 235 13.77 -24.18 -0.52
C GLU A 235 14.04 -25.55 0.15
N ASP A 236 14.59 -25.59 1.38
CA ASP A 236 14.96 -26.81 2.11
C ASP A 236 14.42 -26.80 3.57
N GLU A 237 13.18 -26.37 3.78
CA GLU A 237 12.41 -26.81 4.95
C GLU A 237 11.24 -27.66 4.45
N ASP A 238 11.57 -28.89 4.04
CA ASP A 238 10.57 -29.97 3.97
C ASP A 238 9.94 -30.12 5.36
N GLU A 239 8.61 -30.27 5.44
CA GLU A 239 7.85 -30.55 6.68
C GLU A 239 8.35 -31.79 7.46
N GLU A 240 9.26 -32.58 6.86
CA GLU A 240 9.88 -33.77 7.45
C GLU A 240 11.32 -33.57 7.97
N GLY A 241 11.83 -32.34 8.03
CA GLY A 241 13.10 -32.04 8.71
C GLY A 241 14.33 -32.74 8.13
N ARG A 242 14.29 -33.17 6.87
CA ARG A 242 15.45 -33.76 6.18
C ARG A 242 16.46 -32.67 5.85
N LYS A 243 17.32 -32.36 6.82
CA LYS A 243 18.52 -31.52 6.66
C LYS A 243 19.43 -32.10 5.58
N GLY A 244 19.24 -31.64 4.35
CA GLY A 244 20.12 -31.93 3.23
C GLY A 244 20.26 -30.68 2.37
N GLY A 245 21.01 -29.69 2.87
CA GLY A 245 21.22 -28.40 2.20
C GLY A 245 21.70 -28.54 0.75
N ARG A 246 20.77 -28.49 -0.19
CA ARG A 246 21.05 -28.35 -1.62
C ARG A 246 20.27 -27.14 -2.08
N ASP A 247 20.99 -26.06 -2.34
CA ASP A 247 20.45 -24.88 -3.00
C ASP A 247 19.93 -25.23 -4.41
N PHE A 248 18.70 -25.76 -4.46
CA PHE A 248 18.08 -26.33 -5.66
C PHE A 248 17.76 -25.23 -6.67
N TRP A 249 17.60 -23.99 -6.20
CA TRP A 249 17.48 -22.82 -7.06
C TRP A 249 18.67 -22.67 -8.00
N ASN A 250 19.89 -22.84 -7.48
CA ASN A 250 21.13 -22.73 -8.25
C ASN A 250 21.41 -23.97 -9.13
N LEU A 251 20.53 -24.98 -9.11
CA LEU A 251 20.56 -26.11 -10.04
C LEU A 251 19.62 -25.92 -11.23
N LYS A 252 18.52 -25.16 -11.06
CA LYS A 252 17.53 -24.87 -12.11
C LYS A 252 18.17 -24.09 -13.25
N ARG A 253 17.80 -24.41 -14.50
CA ARG A 253 18.14 -23.57 -15.66
C ARG A 253 17.39 -22.24 -15.58
N VAL A 254 17.83 -21.23 -16.34
CA VAL A 254 17.23 -19.88 -16.28
C VAL A 254 15.77 -19.85 -16.74
N ASP A 255 15.39 -20.70 -17.70
CA ASP A 255 14.00 -20.91 -18.15
C ASP A 255 13.13 -21.52 -17.04
N GLU A 256 13.63 -22.52 -16.33
CA GLU A 256 12.95 -23.17 -15.20
C GLU A 256 12.80 -22.21 -14.01
N GLN A 257 13.79 -21.35 -13.80
CA GLN A 257 13.71 -20.28 -12.81
C GLN A 257 12.62 -19.26 -13.19
N ALA A 258 12.56 -18.83 -14.46
CA ALA A 258 11.51 -17.92 -14.94
C ALA A 258 10.11 -18.53 -14.80
N ASP A 259 9.93 -19.81 -15.14
CA ASP A 259 8.68 -20.54 -14.90
C ASP A 259 8.30 -20.59 -13.40
N SER A 260 9.27 -20.85 -12.53
CA SER A 260 9.03 -20.80 -11.07
C SER A 260 8.58 -19.40 -10.61
N MET A 261 9.16 -18.34 -11.17
CA MET A 261 8.78 -16.97 -10.83
C MET A 261 7.34 -16.64 -11.24
N VAL A 262 6.90 -17.04 -12.43
CA VAL A 262 5.51 -16.77 -12.85
C VAL A 262 4.51 -17.55 -11.99
N ARG A 263 4.80 -18.82 -11.67
CA ARG A 263 3.92 -19.61 -10.81
C ARG A 263 3.78 -19.01 -9.41
N LYS A 264 4.88 -18.57 -8.81
CA LYS A 264 4.86 -17.86 -7.52
C LYS A 264 4.15 -16.51 -7.61
N CYS A 265 4.31 -15.79 -8.71
CA CYS A 265 3.62 -14.52 -8.96
C CYS A 265 2.10 -14.67 -8.96
N VAL A 266 1.57 -15.65 -9.68
CA VAL A 266 0.11 -15.89 -9.80
C VAL A 266 -0.55 -16.07 -8.43
N MET A 267 0.14 -16.68 -7.46
CA MET A 267 -0.38 -16.91 -6.09
C MET A 267 -0.71 -15.62 -5.32
N HIS A 268 -0.24 -14.46 -5.80
CA HIS A 268 -0.45 -13.16 -5.16
C HIS A 268 -1.64 -12.38 -5.72
N PHE A 269 -2.41 -12.95 -6.66
CA PHE A 269 -3.55 -12.29 -7.27
C PHE A 269 -4.85 -13.01 -6.93
N GLY A 270 -5.89 -12.25 -6.60
CA GLY A 270 -7.22 -12.79 -6.33
C GLY A 270 -8.04 -13.03 -7.60
N PRO A 271 -9.29 -13.51 -7.48
CA PRO A 271 -10.20 -13.70 -8.61
C PRO A 271 -10.50 -12.40 -9.38
N SER A 272 -10.46 -11.25 -8.68
CA SER A 272 -10.59 -9.91 -9.26
C SER A 272 -9.34 -9.43 -10.00
N GLN A 273 -8.25 -10.21 -9.96
CA GLN A 273 -6.96 -9.92 -10.59
C GLN A 273 -6.24 -8.71 -10.01
N ALA A 274 -6.76 -8.16 -8.92
CA ALA A 274 -6.02 -7.28 -8.05
C ALA A 274 -5.04 -8.10 -7.18
N PRO A 275 -3.89 -7.52 -6.81
CA PRO A 275 -3.03 -8.08 -5.79
C PRO A 275 -3.81 -8.36 -4.51
N LEU A 276 -3.57 -9.52 -3.90
CA LEU A 276 -4.26 -9.93 -2.68
C LEU A 276 -3.95 -8.96 -1.54
N LEU A 277 -5.01 -8.43 -0.94
CA LEU A 277 -4.91 -7.72 0.32
C LEU A 277 -4.63 -8.71 1.44
N GLN A 278 -3.59 -8.43 2.24
CA GLN A 278 -3.18 -9.30 3.33
C GLN A 278 -3.17 -8.52 4.65
N VAL A 279 -3.84 -9.10 5.66
CA VAL A 279 -3.77 -8.64 7.05
C VAL A 279 -3.09 -9.75 7.83
N GLY A 280 -1.88 -9.47 8.28
CA GLY A 280 -1.07 -10.38 9.06
C GLY A 280 -1.48 -10.42 10.53
N PHE A 281 -0.61 -11.02 11.33
CA PHE A 281 -0.78 -11.14 12.78
C PHE A 281 -1.03 -9.78 13.44
N ARG A 282 -1.90 -9.76 14.47
CA ARG A 282 -2.31 -8.55 15.22
C ARG A 282 -2.93 -7.43 14.37
N GLY A 283 -3.44 -7.76 13.18
CA GLY A 283 -4.06 -6.78 12.31
C GLY A 283 -3.07 -5.95 11.49
N PHE A 284 -1.80 -6.36 11.41
CA PHE A 284 -0.79 -5.66 10.61
C PHE A 284 -1.14 -5.70 9.12
N VAL A 285 -1.25 -4.54 8.48
CA VAL A 285 -1.56 -4.47 7.05
C VAL A 285 -0.30 -4.69 6.23
N GLN A 286 -0.26 -5.79 5.49
CA GLN A 286 0.84 -6.17 4.62
C GLN A 286 0.71 -5.44 3.28
N THR A 287 0.95 -4.12 3.31
CA THR A 287 0.95 -3.21 2.14
C THR A 287 1.74 -3.82 0.99
N ASP A 288 1.24 -3.71 -0.25
CA ASP A 288 1.92 -4.20 -1.46
C ASP A 288 2.27 -5.70 -1.41
N VAL A 289 1.33 -6.53 -0.94
CA VAL A 289 1.52 -7.99 -0.79
C VAL A 289 2.72 -8.30 0.11
N GLY A 290 2.75 -7.67 1.29
CA GLY A 290 3.86 -7.79 2.23
C GLY A 290 5.16 -7.18 1.69
N PHE A 291 5.05 -6.03 1.03
CA PHE A 291 6.16 -5.28 0.43
C PHE A 291 6.90 -6.04 -0.68
N ARG A 292 6.21 -6.98 -1.34
CA ARG A 292 6.72 -7.75 -2.49
C ARG A 292 6.36 -7.09 -3.82
N ALA A 293 5.32 -6.27 -3.87
CA ALA A 293 5.00 -5.50 -5.07
C ALA A 293 5.87 -4.23 -5.15
N TYR A 294 6.87 -4.23 -6.04
CA TYR A 294 7.85 -3.15 -6.13
C TYR A 294 7.47 -2.11 -7.20
N LEU A 295 6.46 -1.28 -6.92
CA LEU A 295 5.86 -0.42 -7.94
C LEU A 295 6.70 0.79 -8.36
N THR A 296 7.46 1.38 -7.44
CA THR A 296 8.18 2.65 -7.68
C THR A 296 9.60 2.64 -7.14
N THR A 297 10.44 3.51 -7.69
CA THR A 297 11.77 3.86 -7.17
C THR A 297 11.72 5.16 -6.35
N LEU A 298 12.80 5.48 -5.63
CA LEU A 298 12.91 6.74 -4.92
C LEU A 298 12.91 7.93 -5.89
N GLN A 299 13.57 7.77 -7.04
CA GLN A 299 13.60 8.80 -8.08
C GLN A 299 12.19 9.12 -8.59
N ASN A 300 11.35 8.10 -8.81
CA ASN A 300 9.96 8.33 -9.23
C ASN A 300 9.17 9.19 -8.23
N TYR A 301 9.43 9.11 -6.93
CA TYR A 301 8.79 10.01 -5.95
C TYR A 301 9.38 11.42 -6.03
N LYS A 302 10.71 11.54 -6.16
CA LYS A 302 11.36 12.83 -6.30
C LYS A 302 10.87 13.61 -7.52
N ASP A 303 10.59 12.90 -8.62
CA ASP A 303 10.06 13.50 -9.86
C ASP A 303 8.60 13.99 -9.73
N THR A 304 7.90 13.68 -8.63
CA THR A 304 6.50 14.10 -8.40
C THR A 304 6.34 15.37 -7.59
N CYS A 305 7.44 15.99 -7.14
CA CYS A 305 7.39 17.19 -6.32
C CYS A 305 8.56 18.13 -6.60
N GLY A 306 8.43 19.38 -6.15
CA GLY A 306 9.49 20.36 -6.18
C GLY A 306 10.71 19.95 -5.33
N THR A 307 11.86 20.55 -5.61
CA THR A 307 13.09 20.31 -4.84
C THR A 307 12.94 20.76 -3.38
N SER A 308 12.30 21.93 -3.16
CA SER A 308 11.95 22.47 -1.84
C SER A 308 11.12 21.47 -1.01
N THR A 309 10.06 20.93 -1.61
CA THR A 309 9.19 19.91 -1.02
C THR A 309 9.96 18.67 -0.63
N TRP A 310 10.80 18.16 -1.54
CA TRP A 310 11.62 16.97 -1.32
C TRP A 310 12.61 17.16 -0.16
N GLU A 311 13.35 18.27 -0.15
CA GLU A 311 14.37 18.58 0.87
C GLU A 311 13.74 18.79 2.25
N THR A 312 12.62 19.52 2.31
CA THR A 312 11.84 19.69 3.54
C THR A 312 11.35 18.35 4.08
N MET A 313 10.79 17.50 3.21
CA MET A 313 10.32 16.16 3.59
C MET A 313 11.46 15.29 4.13
N MET A 314 12.62 15.28 3.45
CA MET A 314 13.80 14.53 3.87
C MET A 314 14.34 15.02 5.21
N THR A 315 14.29 16.33 5.49
CA THR A 315 14.71 16.91 6.77
C THR A 315 13.96 16.27 7.94
N TYR A 316 12.63 16.15 7.84
CA TYR A 316 11.83 15.51 8.89
C TYR A 316 11.95 13.99 8.88
N ALA A 317 12.07 13.35 7.71
CA ALA A 317 12.31 11.91 7.64
C ALA A 317 13.63 11.50 8.31
N GLU A 318 14.72 12.24 8.06
CA GLU A 318 16.02 12.02 8.68
C GLU A 318 15.98 12.24 10.18
N LYS A 319 15.26 13.27 10.64
CA LYS A 319 15.04 13.52 12.07
C LYS A 319 14.33 12.35 12.75
N LEU A 320 13.25 11.83 12.17
CA LEU A 320 12.55 10.66 12.69
C LEU A 320 13.43 9.42 12.74
N ARG A 321 14.23 9.18 11.68
CA ARG A 321 15.18 8.06 11.62
C ARG A 321 16.26 8.17 12.68
N ARG A 322 16.87 9.34 12.82
CA ARG A 322 17.88 9.63 13.85
C ARG A 322 17.35 9.40 15.25
N ASN A 323 16.10 9.81 15.50
CA ASN A 323 15.43 9.63 16.78
C ASN A 323 14.84 8.22 16.96
N LYS A 324 14.95 7.33 15.96
CA LYS A 324 14.32 5.99 15.94
C LYS A 324 12.82 6.04 16.26
N THR A 325 12.15 7.08 15.79
CA THR A 325 10.72 7.30 16.03
C THR A 325 9.91 6.25 15.30
N ARG A 326 9.02 5.56 16.04
CA ARG A 326 8.07 4.57 15.49
C ARG A 326 6.68 5.17 15.38
N ILE A 327 6.12 5.14 14.17
CA ILE A 327 4.79 5.65 13.84
C ILE A 327 3.85 4.46 13.58
N ALA A 328 2.67 4.47 14.21
CA ALA A 328 1.64 3.47 13.97
C ALA A 328 0.33 4.13 13.55
N PHE A 329 -0.14 3.79 12.35
CA PHE A 329 -1.48 4.14 11.89
C PHE A 329 -2.47 3.07 12.29
N PHE A 330 -3.64 3.50 12.76
CA PHE A 330 -4.78 2.65 13.01
C PHE A 330 -5.92 3.07 12.10
N SER A 331 -6.52 2.11 11.41
CA SER A 331 -7.68 2.34 10.58
C SER A 331 -8.68 1.21 10.78
N SER A 332 -9.95 1.46 10.49
CA SER A 332 -11.00 0.43 10.61
C SER A 332 -10.92 -0.66 9.54
N THR A 333 -10.24 -0.41 8.42
CA THR A 333 -10.12 -1.33 7.28
C THR A 333 -8.75 -1.21 6.59
N PRO A 334 -8.20 -2.32 6.07
CA PRO A 334 -6.92 -2.36 5.31
C PRO A 334 -7.04 -1.92 3.84
N GLN A 335 -8.27 -1.69 3.35
CA GLN A 335 -8.56 -1.23 1.99
C GLN A 335 -9.91 -0.49 1.96
N GLY A 336 -10.07 0.47 1.04
CA GLY A 336 -11.36 1.14 0.76
C GLY A 336 -11.43 2.64 1.09
N GLY A 337 -12.17 3.40 0.29
CA GLY A 337 -12.23 4.87 0.33
C GLY A 337 -10.94 5.57 -0.13
N GLY A 338 -11.04 6.84 -0.56
CA GLY A 338 -9.87 7.59 -1.06
C GLY A 338 -8.70 7.67 -0.06
N VAL A 339 -8.99 7.67 1.24
CA VAL A 339 -7.95 7.85 2.26
C VAL A 339 -7.15 6.57 2.53
N ALA A 340 -7.76 5.37 2.59
CA ALA A 340 -6.98 4.13 2.78
C ALA A 340 -6.05 3.86 1.59
N LEU A 341 -6.44 4.27 0.37
CA LEU A 341 -5.60 4.22 -0.82
C LEU A 341 -4.34 5.08 -0.64
N MET A 342 -4.50 6.31 -0.13
CA MET A 342 -3.36 7.17 0.20
C MET A 342 -2.46 6.56 1.28
N ARG A 343 -2.99 5.72 2.18
CA ARG A 343 -2.18 5.00 3.19
C ARG A 343 -1.27 3.97 2.55
N HIS A 344 -1.74 3.18 1.58
CA HIS A 344 -0.87 2.23 0.86
C HIS A 344 0.32 2.96 0.23
N ALA A 345 0.07 4.07 -0.47
CA ALA A 345 1.13 4.89 -1.06
C ALA A 345 2.08 5.48 -0.02
N LEU A 346 1.55 6.00 1.09
CA LEU A 346 2.33 6.60 2.17
C LEU A 346 3.18 5.56 2.93
N VAL A 347 2.62 4.41 3.30
CA VAL A 347 3.33 3.31 3.97
C VAL A 347 4.42 2.75 3.06
N ARG A 348 4.11 2.56 1.77
CA ARG A 348 5.09 2.19 0.74
C ARG A 348 6.24 3.18 0.69
N PHE A 349 5.93 4.48 0.61
CA PHE A 349 6.93 5.54 0.54
C PHE A 349 7.81 5.60 1.79
N ALA A 350 7.20 5.64 2.98
CA ALA A 350 7.90 5.65 4.27
C ALA A 350 8.89 4.49 4.39
N ARG A 351 8.48 3.28 4.01
CA ARG A 351 9.35 2.09 3.98
C ARG A 351 10.55 2.28 3.05
N ARG A 352 10.38 2.94 1.90
CA ARG A 352 11.47 3.18 0.93
C ARG A 352 12.52 4.16 1.43
N ILE A 353 12.12 5.16 2.20
CA ILE A 353 13.04 6.16 2.79
C ILE A 353 13.57 5.76 4.17
N GLY A 354 13.10 4.63 4.71
CA GLY A 354 13.55 4.06 5.97
C GLY A 354 12.90 4.66 7.22
N VAL A 355 11.76 5.33 7.09
CA VAL A 355 10.95 5.77 8.24
C VAL A 355 10.15 4.59 8.76
N ASP A 356 10.22 4.34 10.07
CA ASP A 356 9.48 3.24 10.73
C ASP A 356 8.00 3.64 10.91
N LEU A 357 7.21 3.29 9.89
CA LEU A 357 5.78 3.53 9.83
C LEU A 357 5.06 2.21 9.56
N SER A 358 4.25 1.81 10.54
CA SER A 358 3.43 0.60 10.49
C SER A 358 1.94 0.95 10.43
N TRP A 359 1.14 0.05 9.87
CA TRP A 359 -0.31 0.23 9.73
C TRP A 359 -1.05 -1.00 10.26
N TYR A 360 -2.04 -0.76 11.11
CA TYR A 360 -2.84 -1.78 11.78
C TYR A 360 -4.33 -1.55 11.58
N VAL A 361 -5.07 -2.65 11.55
CA VAL A 361 -6.54 -2.67 11.50
C VAL A 361 -7.10 -3.58 12.59
N PRO A 362 -8.21 -3.22 13.24
CA PRO A 362 -8.85 -4.08 14.23
C PRO A 362 -9.46 -5.30 13.55
N LYS A 363 -9.82 -6.32 14.34
CA LYS A 363 -10.67 -7.39 13.82
C LYS A 363 -12.01 -6.81 13.37
N PRO A 364 -12.49 -7.16 12.16
CA PRO A 364 -13.71 -6.61 11.62
C PRO A 364 -14.91 -6.97 12.51
N LEU A 365 -15.71 -5.97 12.87
CA LEU A 365 -16.98 -6.14 13.56
C LEU A 365 -18.07 -5.36 12.82
N PRO A 366 -18.96 -6.03 12.06
CA PRO A 366 -19.96 -5.36 11.21
C PRO A 366 -20.85 -4.34 11.94
N SER A 367 -21.19 -4.60 13.20
CA SER A 367 -21.98 -3.66 14.02
C SER A 367 -21.22 -2.39 14.34
N ALA A 368 -19.95 -2.48 14.74
CA ALA A 368 -19.10 -1.32 14.97
C ALA A 368 -18.87 -0.51 13.68
N LEU A 369 -18.71 -1.18 12.53
CA LEU A 369 -18.60 -0.53 11.22
C LEU A 369 -19.84 0.31 10.87
N ARG A 370 -21.03 -0.20 11.18
CA ARG A 370 -22.27 0.56 10.94
C ARG A 370 -22.36 1.81 11.83
N ILE A 371 -21.97 1.67 13.10
CA ILE A 371 -21.99 2.78 14.06
C ILE A 371 -20.98 3.86 13.65
N THR A 372 -19.74 3.49 13.32
CA THR A 372 -18.72 4.45 12.90
C THR A 372 -19.09 5.15 11.59
N LYS A 373 -19.76 4.46 10.66
CA LYS A 373 -20.34 5.08 9.46
C LYS A 373 -21.43 6.09 9.78
N ASN A 374 -22.29 5.82 10.77
CA ASN A 374 -23.29 6.79 11.23
C ASN A 374 -22.62 8.05 11.79
N ILE A 375 -21.54 7.91 12.58
CA ILE A 375 -20.75 9.06 13.07
C ILE A 375 -20.22 9.88 11.89
N HIS A 376 -19.60 9.22 10.92
CA HIS A 376 -19.05 9.86 9.73
C HIS A 376 -20.11 10.64 8.94
N ASN A 377 -21.25 10.02 8.66
CA ASN A 377 -22.34 10.66 7.91
C ASN A 377 -22.96 11.86 8.64
N VAL A 378 -23.08 11.78 9.98
CA VAL A 378 -23.53 12.90 10.81
C VAL A 378 -22.53 14.05 10.73
N LEU A 379 -21.23 13.78 10.86
CA LEU A 379 -20.19 14.81 10.76
C LEU A 379 -20.07 15.43 9.36
N GLN A 380 -20.38 14.67 8.31
CA GLN A 380 -20.42 15.16 6.93
C GLN A 380 -21.72 15.91 6.59
N GLY A 381 -22.70 15.96 7.50
CA GLY A 381 -23.98 16.61 7.26
C GLY A 381 -24.88 15.90 6.23
N VAL A 382 -24.62 14.62 5.93
CA VAL A 382 -25.41 13.81 4.99
C VAL A 382 -26.42 12.89 5.67
N SER A 383 -26.49 12.95 7.00
CA SER A 383 -27.49 12.27 7.81
C SER A 383 -28.66 13.21 8.17
N PRO A 384 -29.87 12.66 8.44
CA PRO A 384 -30.98 13.46 8.96
C PRO A 384 -30.58 14.25 10.21
N PRO A 385 -31.05 15.50 10.38
CA PRO A 385 -30.68 16.33 11.53
C PRO A 385 -31.02 15.72 12.90
N SER A 386 -31.94 14.75 12.94
CA SER A 386 -32.34 14.00 14.14
C SER A 386 -31.43 12.82 14.48
N GLN A 387 -30.59 12.35 13.55
CA GLN A 387 -29.75 11.18 13.77
C GLN A 387 -28.64 11.51 14.79
N ARG A 388 -28.61 10.76 15.90
CA ARG A 388 -27.55 10.83 16.93
C ARG A 388 -27.09 9.43 17.27
N ILE A 389 -25.86 9.32 17.77
CA ILE A 389 -25.31 8.07 18.30
C ILE A 389 -25.95 7.81 19.67
N THR A 390 -26.49 6.61 19.88
CA THR A 390 -27.06 6.26 21.19
C THR A 390 -25.97 5.95 22.22
N PRO A 391 -26.26 6.03 23.53
CA PRO A 391 -25.32 5.61 24.57
C PRO A 391 -24.84 4.16 24.41
N GLU A 392 -25.71 3.26 23.95
CA GLU A 392 -25.42 1.84 23.71
C GLU A 392 -24.47 1.68 22.51
N GLU A 393 -24.72 2.40 21.42
CA GLU A 393 -23.83 2.41 20.26
C GLU A 393 -22.44 2.95 20.62
N LYS A 394 -22.38 4.03 21.41
CA LYS A 394 -21.12 4.57 21.93
C LYS A 394 -20.39 3.53 22.79
N LYS A 395 -21.10 2.84 23.70
CA LYS A 395 -20.54 1.78 24.55
C LYS A 395 -20.02 0.60 23.72
N ALA A 396 -20.74 0.20 22.68
CA ALA A 396 -20.35 -0.89 21.78
C ALA A 396 -19.06 -0.57 21.02
N VAL A 397 -18.92 0.66 20.50
CA VAL A 397 -17.69 1.10 19.83
C VAL A 397 -16.52 1.17 20.81
N ILE A 398 -16.70 1.77 21.99
CA ILE A 398 -15.66 1.81 23.03
C ILE A 398 -15.24 0.40 23.42
N HIS A 399 -16.19 -0.50 23.69
CA HIS A 399 -15.89 -1.88 24.05
C HIS A 399 -15.12 -2.61 22.93
N TRP A 400 -15.54 -2.46 21.67
CA TRP A 400 -14.84 -3.06 20.53
C TRP A 400 -13.40 -2.53 20.39
N ILE A 401 -13.18 -1.23 20.55
CA ILE A 401 -11.83 -0.62 20.52
C ILE A 401 -10.99 -1.18 21.67
N THR A 402 -11.54 -1.17 22.89
CA THR A 402 -10.86 -1.60 24.11
C THR A 402 -10.50 -3.09 24.08
N GLU A 403 -11.41 -3.96 23.61
CA GLU A 403 -11.15 -5.40 23.44
C GLU A 403 -10.04 -5.67 22.43
N ASN A 404 -10.08 -5.00 21.26
CA ASN A 404 -9.00 -5.14 20.27
C ASN A 404 -7.66 -4.62 20.81
N ALA A 405 -7.71 -3.48 21.52
CA ALA A 405 -6.53 -2.90 22.15
C ALA A 405 -5.91 -3.88 23.15
N TYR A 406 -6.66 -4.37 24.15
CA TYR A 406 -6.13 -5.29 25.16
C TYR A 406 -5.67 -6.62 24.58
N ARG A 407 -6.40 -7.17 23.61
CA ARG A 407 -6.13 -8.52 23.10
C ARG A 407 -4.99 -8.58 22.08
N TYR A 408 -4.76 -7.51 21.32
CA TYR A 408 -3.82 -7.53 20.19
C TYR A 408 -2.76 -6.44 20.24
N TRP A 409 -3.03 -5.32 20.90
CA TRP A 409 -2.18 -4.14 20.79
C TRP A 409 -1.47 -3.75 22.09
N LEU A 410 -2.05 -4.07 23.24
CA LEU A 410 -1.48 -3.92 24.59
C LEU A 410 -0.93 -5.25 25.16
N SER A 411 -1.06 -6.36 24.42
CA SER A 411 -0.39 -7.62 24.77
C SER A 411 1.13 -7.45 24.73
N GLU A 412 1.88 -8.30 25.44
CA GLU A 412 3.35 -8.31 25.42
C GLU A 412 3.85 -8.25 23.97
N SER A 413 4.65 -7.23 23.62
CA SER A 413 5.13 -6.82 22.27
C SER A 413 4.13 -6.26 21.24
N GLY A 414 2.95 -5.81 21.65
CA GLY A 414 1.99 -5.13 20.76
C GLY A 414 2.41 -3.68 20.43
N PRO A 415 1.88 -3.07 19.35
CA PRO A 415 2.24 -1.70 18.94
C PRO A 415 1.91 -0.60 19.96
N LEU A 416 1.14 -0.89 21.01
CA LEU A 416 0.73 0.05 22.06
C LEU A 416 1.35 -0.26 23.43
N CYS A 417 2.38 -1.12 23.54
CA CYS A 417 3.14 -1.27 24.79
C CYS A 417 3.91 0.02 25.15
N PRO A 418 4.48 0.16 26.36
CA PRO A 418 5.35 1.29 26.68
C PRO A 418 6.47 1.46 25.64
N VAL A 419 6.89 2.71 25.39
CA VAL A 419 7.91 3.04 24.36
C VAL A 419 9.21 2.28 24.62
N GLU A 420 9.54 2.08 25.89
CA GLU A 420 10.71 1.36 26.39
C GLU A 420 10.68 -0.13 26.03
N GLU A 421 9.50 -0.70 25.74
CA GLU A 421 9.27 -2.12 25.46
C GLU A 421 8.97 -2.41 23.97
N GLY A 422 9.07 -1.41 23.10
CA GLY A 422 8.80 -1.57 21.66
C GLY A 422 7.58 -0.80 21.14
N GLY A 423 6.88 -0.05 21.99
CA GLY A 423 5.66 0.68 21.64
C GLY A 423 5.86 1.85 20.67
N ALA A 424 4.77 2.24 19.99
CA ALA A 424 4.74 3.41 19.12
C ALA A 424 4.83 4.72 19.92
N HIS A 425 5.55 5.72 19.39
CA HIS A 425 5.72 7.02 20.04
C HIS A 425 4.54 7.97 19.75
N VAL A 426 3.80 7.73 18.66
CA VAL A 426 2.67 8.55 18.21
C VAL A 426 1.58 7.63 17.68
N ILE A 427 0.35 7.83 18.15
CA ILE A 427 -0.86 7.08 17.76
C ILE A 427 -1.81 8.05 17.07
N ILE A 428 -2.20 7.75 15.83
CA ILE A 428 -3.11 8.59 15.04
C ILE A 428 -4.30 7.73 14.58
N ASP A 429 -5.51 8.18 14.93
CA ASP A 429 -6.78 7.51 14.64
C ASP A 429 -7.54 8.25 13.53
N ILE A 430 -7.76 7.59 12.38
CA ILE A 430 -8.60 8.12 11.30
C ILE A 430 -9.40 6.97 10.68
N SER A 431 -10.72 7.17 10.51
CA SER A 431 -11.66 6.17 10.00
C SER A 431 -12.42 6.66 8.76
N VAL A 432 -12.42 5.89 7.65
CA VAL A 432 -13.22 6.12 6.41
C VAL A 432 -13.52 4.78 5.70
N MET A 433 -14.66 4.67 4.98
CA MET A 433 -15.19 3.48 4.25
C MET A 433 -15.58 3.77 2.78
N ARG A 434 -15.34 2.82 1.84
CA ARG A 434 -16.31 2.31 0.81
C ARG A 434 -15.74 1.16 -0.07
N LEU A 435 -16.64 0.28 -0.57
CA LEU A 435 -16.49 -0.89 -1.50
C LEU A 435 -16.82 -0.49 -2.97
N ASP A 436 -16.77 -1.38 -3.99
CA ASP A 436 -15.56 -1.84 -4.71
C ASP A 436 -15.52 -1.13 -6.08
N PRO A 437 -14.52 -0.28 -6.33
CA PRO A 437 -14.01 0.02 -7.67
C PRO A 437 -12.57 -0.47 -7.82
N ASN A 438 -12.24 -1.05 -8.99
CA ASN A 438 -10.87 -1.45 -9.31
C ASN A 438 -10.05 -0.20 -9.69
N ASP A 439 -9.02 0.12 -8.90
CA ASP A 439 -8.20 1.33 -9.11
C ASP A 439 -7.45 1.35 -10.44
N GLN A 440 -6.98 0.19 -10.92
CA GLN A 440 -6.37 0.09 -12.25
C GLN A 440 -7.39 0.42 -13.33
N LEU A 441 -8.62 -0.07 -13.19
CA LEU A 441 -9.72 0.26 -14.09
C LEU A 441 -10.06 1.75 -14.02
N LEU A 442 -10.16 2.33 -12.82
CA LEU A 442 -10.47 3.74 -12.66
C LEU A 442 -9.38 4.65 -13.23
N ASN A 443 -8.10 4.35 -12.95
CA ASN A 443 -6.97 5.06 -13.54
C ASN A 443 -6.97 4.95 -15.08
N THR A 444 -7.30 3.76 -15.60
CA THR A 444 -7.45 3.55 -17.05
C THR A 444 -8.59 4.41 -17.62
N LEU A 445 -9.75 4.42 -16.98
CA LEU A 445 -10.90 5.21 -17.41
C LEU A 445 -10.59 6.72 -17.35
N ILE A 446 -10.00 7.20 -16.26
CA ILE A 446 -9.62 8.60 -16.11
C ILE A 446 -8.58 8.99 -17.17
N SER A 447 -7.47 8.24 -17.29
CA SER A 447 -6.41 8.57 -18.26
C SER A 447 -6.84 8.54 -19.72
N LYS A 448 -7.90 7.79 -20.04
CA LYS A 448 -8.49 7.71 -21.38
C LYS A 448 -9.74 8.56 -21.57
N ALA A 449 -10.25 9.20 -20.52
CA ALA A 449 -11.40 10.08 -20.62
C ALA A 449 -11.06 11.32 -21.47
N HIS A 450 -12.05 11.87 -22.15
CA HIS A 450 -11.94 13.22 -22.72
C HIS A 450 -12.14 14.26 -21.61
N VAL A 451 -13.23 14.14 -20.86
CA VAL A 451 -13.59 15.03 -19.74
C VAL A 451 -13.99 14.21 -18.53
N VAL A 452 -13.67 14.67 -17.33
CA VAL A 452 -14.15 14.08 -16.06
C VAL A 452 -15.19 14.98 -15.43
N LEU A 453 -16.31 14.40 -14.99
CA LEU A 453 -17.38 15.10 -14.29
C LEU A 453 -17.34 14.74 -12.81
N GLN A 454 -17.20 15.73 -11.93
CA GLN A 454 -17.33 15.54 -10.48
C GLN A 454 -18.44 16.44 -9.92
N LEU A 455 -19.68 15.95 -10.01
CA LEU A 455 -20.89 16.75 -9.76
C LEU A 455 -21.53 16.48 -8.40
N SER A 456 -20.72 16.17 -7.40
CA SER A 456 -21.16 15.91 -6.04
C SER A 456 -21.84 17.12 -5.41
N THR A 457 -22.86 16.90 -4.59
CA THR A 457 -23.54 17.97 -3.84
C THR A 457 -22.83 18.29 -2.52
N SER A 458 -21.95 17.42 -2.05
CA SER A 458 -21.12 17.60 -0.85
C SER A 458 -19.86 16.78 -1.00
N GLU A 459 -18.70 17.37 -0.69
CA GLU A 459 -17.40 16.70 -0.69
C GLU A 459 -16.51 17.23 0.43
N GLY A 460 -15.53 16.41 0.84
CA GLY A 460 -14.45 16.83 1.72
C GLY A 460 -13.36 17.54 0.93
N PHE A 461 -12.36 16.79 0.47
CA PHE A 461 -11.35 17.27 -0.47
C PHE A 461 -11.64 16.78 -1.89
N GLU A 462 -11.98 15.49 -2.02
CA GLU A 462 -12.23 14.77 -3.27
C GLU A 462 -10.98 14.59 -4.17
N VAL A 463 -10.29 13.47 -3.97
CA VAL A 463 -9.00 13.16 -4.60
C VAL A 463 -9.11 12.86 -6.10
N LYS A 464 -10.28 12.41 -6.60
CA LYS A 464 -10.41 12.06 -8.02
C LYS A 464 -10.32 13.27 -8.94
N VAL A 465 -10.57 14.47 -8.43
CA VAL A 465 -10.32 15.72 -9.14
C VAL A 465 -8.81 15.89 -9.39
N SER A 466 -7.97 15.78 -8.35
CA SER A 466 -6.50 15.82 -8.50
C SER A 466 -5.98 14.72 -9.43
N GLU A 467 -6.49 13.49 -9.32
CA GLU A 467 -6.09 12.38 -10.22
C GLU A 467 -6.41 12.67 -11.68
N ALA A 468 -7.60 13.22 -11.96
CA ALA A 468 -8.00 13.61 -13.32
C ALA A 468 -7.12 14.72 -13.87
N LEU A 469 -6.84 15.74 -13.08
CA LEU A 469 -5.97 16.84 -13.48
C LEU A 469 -4.55 16.35 -13.77
N HIS A 470 -3.95 15.51 -12.92
CA HIS A 470 -2.64 14.89 -13.18
C HIS A 470 -2.63 14.05 -14.47
N ALA A 471 -3.74 13.41 -14.82
CA ALA A 471 -3.90 12.70 -16.09
C ALA A 471 -4.07 13.63 -17.31
N GLY A 472 -4.01 14.95 -17.10
CA GLY A 472 -4.23 15.98 -18.10
C GLY A 472 -5.68 16.04 -18.58
N ARG A 473 -6.64 15.62 -17.74
CA ARG A 473 -8.06 15.59 -18.12
C ARG A 473 -8.74 16.83 -17.56
N PRO A 474 -9.32 17.69 -18.41
CA PRO A 474 -10.20 18.76 -17.94
C PRO A 474 -11.32 18.20 -17.05
N VAL A 475 -11.59 18.88 -15.94
CA VAL A 475 -12.65 18.50 -15.00
C VAL A 475 -13.76 19.54 -15.02
N VAL A 476 -15.02 19.12 -15.15
CA VAL A 476 -16.18 19.95 -14.82
C VAL A 476 -16.69 19.50 -13.46
N ALA A 477 -16.56 20.34 -12.45
CA ALA A 477 -16.85 19.99 -11.07
C ALA A 477 -17.74 21.01 -10.38
N THR A 478 -18.49 20.56 -9.38
CA THR A 478 -19.31 21.45 -8.54
C THR A 478 -18.45 22.23 -7.56
N LYS A 479 -18.92 23.41 -7.14
CA LYS A 479 -18.33 24.20 -6.04
C LYS A 479 -18.65 23.58 -4.67
N ALA A 480 -18.38 22.29 -4.50
CA ALA A 480 -18.61 21.56 -3.26
C ALA A 480 -17.30 21.33 -2.50
N GLY A 481 -17.31 21.60 -1.19
CA GLY A 481 -16.19 21.28 -0.30
C GLY A 481 -14.85 21.87 -0.77
N GLY A 482 -13.82 21.02 -0.79
CA GLY A 482 -12.46 21.32 -1.20
C GLY A 482 -12.17 21.17 -2.70
N ILE A 483 -13.17 20.90 -3.54
CA ILE A 483 -12.98 20.88 -5.01
C ILE A 483 -12.40 22.21 -5.54
N PRO A 484 -12.86 23.39 -5.11
CA PRO A 484 -12.32 24.68 -5.58
C PRO A 484 -10.86 24.94 -5.18
N LEU A 485 -10.28 24.14 -4.28
CA LEU A 485 -8.85 24.20 -3.97
C LEU A 485 -7.99 23.63 -5.11
N GLN A 486 -8.57 22.73 -5.91
CA GLN A 486 -7.87 21.97 -6.95
C GLN A 486 -8.14 22.53 -8.36
N VAL A 487 -9.38 22.98 -8.60
CA VAL A 487 -9.82 23.47 -9.91
C VAL A 487 -9.71 25.00 -9.98
N LYS A 488 -8.90 25.48 -10.92
CA LYS A 488 -8.82 26.87 -11.34
C LYS A 488 -9.81 27.07 -12.49
N ASP A 489 -10.91 27.74 -12.20
CA ASP A 489 -12.02 27.89 -13.14
C ASP A 489 -11.56 28.49 -14.49
N SER A 490 -12.03 27.89 -15.58
CA SER A 490 -11.67 28.18 -16.96
C SER A 490 -10.18 28.06 -17.32
N ILE A 491 -9.33 27.55 -16.42
CA ILE A 491 -7.89 27.35 -16.65
C ILE A 491 -7.57 25.86 -16.77
N ASN A 492 -7.83 25.07 -15.73
CA ASN A 492 -7.57 23.62 -15.72
C ASN A 492 -8.86 22.79 -15.62
N GLY A 493 -10.01 23.45 -15.55
CA GLY A 493 -11.34 22.86 -15.46
C GLY A 493 -12.41 23.94 -15.34
N PHE A 494 -13.65 23.53 -15.10
CA PHE A 494 -14.79 24.42 -14.88
C PHE A 494 -15.46 24.15 -13.54
N LEU A 495 -15.85 25.21 -12.84
CA LEU A 495 -16.57 25.16 -11.58
C LEU A 495 -18.04 25.59 -11.76
N VAL A 496 -18.97 24.68 -11.47
CA VAL A 496 -20.42 24.90 -11.58
C VAL A 496 -21.13 24.88 -10.23
N GLU A 497 -22.31 25.46 -10.13
CA GLU A 497 -23.15 25.32 -8.94
C GLU A 497 -23.76 23.90 -8.86
N PRO A 498 -23.90 23.30 -7.66
CA PRO A 498 -24.62 22.04 -7.49
C PRO A 498 -26.02 22.08 -8.11
N GLY A 499 -26.29 21.15 -9.03
CA GLY A 499 -27.58 21.05 -9.73
C GLY A 499 -27.69 21.86 -11.02
N ASP A 500 -26.71 22.69 -11.39
CA ASP A 500 -26.71 23.43 -12.66
C ASP A 500 -26.26 22.55 -13.84
N TRP A 501 -27.14 21.63 -14.24
CA TRP A 501 -26.92 20.75 -15.38
C TRP A 501 -26.82 21.49 -16.72
N ARG A 502 -27.34 22.73 -16.82
CA ARG A 502 -27.24 23.52 -18.05
C ARG A 502 -25.82 24.03 -18.26
N ALA A 503 -25.20 24.57 -17.20
CA ALA A 503 -23.79 24.95 -17.25
C ALA A 503 -22.90 23.74 -17.58
N VAL A 504 -23.13 22.59 -16.93
CA VAL A 504 -22.40 21.35 -17.23
C VAL A 504 -22.49 20.98 -18.70
N ALA A 505 -23.71 20.94 -19.27
CA ALA A 505 -23.93 20.60 -20.67
C ALA A 505 -23.23 21.59 -21.62
N HIS A 506 -23.25 22.88 -21.30
CA HIS A 506 -22.56 23.92 -22.06
C HIS A 506 -21.04 23.71 -22.07
N HIS A 507 -20.43 23.49 -20.89
CA HIS A 507 -18.99 23.25 -20.78
C HIS A 507 -18.55 21.97 -21.47
N LEU A 508 -19.35 20.89 -21.38
CA LEU A 508 -19.12 19.68 -22.14
C LEU A 508 -19.11 19.96 -23.64
N MET A 509 -20.11 20.68 -24.15
CA MET A 509 -20.16 21.01 -25.58
C MET A 509 -18.90 21.77 -26.00
N ASN A 510 -18.46 22.77 -25.23
CA ASN A 510 -17.24 23.52 -25.53
C ASN A 510 -16.01 22.60 -25.57
N LEU A 511 -15.84 21.70 -24.60
CA LEU A 511 -14.70 20.78 -24.55
C LEU A 511 -14.68 19.73 -25.68
N PHE A 512 -15.85 19.41 -26.27
CA PHE A 512 -15.96 18.49 -27.39
C PHE A 512 -15.95 19.16 -28.77
N THR A 513 -16.11 20.49 -28.83
CA THR A 513 -16.24 21.23 -30.11
C THR A 513 -15.16 22.30 -30.31
N ASN A 514 -14.35 22.58 -29.29
CA ASN A 514 -13.26 23.54 -29.35
C ASN A 514 -11.95 22.86 -28.92
N ASP A 515 -11.19 22.39 -29.92
CA ASP A 515 -9.94 21.66 -29.72
C ASP A 515 -8.87 22.55 -29.06
N ASP A 516 -8.77 23.83 -29.43
CA ASP A 516 -7.81 24.76 -28.85
C ASP A 516 -8.07 24.98 -27.35
N LEU A 517 -9.33 25.16 -26.96
CA LEU A 517 -9.72 25.25 -25.55
C LEU A 517 -9.35 23.97 -24.81
N TYR A 518 -9.67 22.81 -25.39
CA TYR A 518 -9.40 21.52 -24.79
C TYR A 518 -7.90 21.29 -24.57
N GLU A 519 -7.06 21.53 -25.58
CA GLU A 519 -5.61 21.32 -25.49
C GLU A 519 -4.96 22.27 -24.47
N ASN A 520 -5.36 23.54 -24.47
CA ASN A 520 -4.87 24.50 -23.48
C ASN A 520 -5.25 24.09 -22.05
N MET A 521 -6.51 23.71 -21.83
CA MET A 521 -7.00 23.28 -20.53
C MET A 521 -6.41 21.94 -20.09
N SER A 522 -6.23 20.99 -21.01
CA SER A 522 -5.57 19.70 -20.75
C SER A 522 -4.11 19.87 -20.34
N ASN A 523 -3.39 20.77 -21.03
CA ASN A 523 -2.01 21.09 -20.67
C ASN A 523 -1.94 21.76 -19.28
N ALA A 524 -2.80 22.76 -19.02
CA ALA A 524 -2.89 23.41 -17.72
C ALA A 524 -3.29 22.45 -16.58
N ALA A 525 -4.17 21.48 -16.85
CA ALA A 525 -4.50 20.41 -15.91
C ALA A 525 -3.28 19.55 -15.58
N ARG A 526 -2.50 19.16 -16.60
CA ARG A 526 -1.32 18.31 -16.42
C ARG A 526 -0.21 19.00 -15.63
N THR A 527 -0.01 20.29 -15.83
CA THR A 527 1.14 21.03 -15.27
C THR A 527 0.80 21.91 -14.07
N GLY A 528 -0.47 22.23 -13.86
CA GLY A 528 -0.92 23.23 -12.88
C GLY A 528 -1.45 22.67 -11.57
N VAL A 529 -1.32 21.36 -11.34
CA VAL A 529 -1.67 20.75 -10.04
C VAL A 529 -0.52 20.96 -9.06
N SER A 530 -0.83 21.55 -7.91
CA SER A 530 0.15 21.74 -6.84
C SER A 530 0.63 20.39 -6.31
N ASP A 531 1.93 20.27 -6.05
CA ASP A 531 2.53 19.05 -5.49
C ASP A 531 2.07 18.75 -4.05
N GLU A 532 1.39 19.70 -3.40
CA GLU A 532 0.76 19.55 -2.07
C GLU A 532 -0.19 18.35 -1.98
N VAL A 533 -0.80 17.94 -3.09
CA VAL A 533 -1.76 16.82 -3.14
C VAL A 533 -1.10 15.44 -3.29
N GLY A 534 0.23 15.43 -3.48
CA GLY A 534 1.02 14.22 -3.74
C GLY A 534 1.38 13.41 -2.50
N THR A 535 1.92 12.21 -2.71
CA THR A 535 2.36 11.32 -1.62
C THR A 535 3.50 11.93 -0.80
N VAL A 536 4.44 12.62 -1.45
CA VAL A 536 5.60 13.23 -0.78
C VAL A 536 5.16 14.36 0.16
N SER A 537 4.27 15.24 -0.29
CA SER A 537 3.74 16.35 0.51
C SER A 537 2.86 15.88 1.66
N ASN A 538 2.05 14.84 1.45
CA ASN A 538 1.31 14.18 2.52
C ASN A 538 2.26 13.57 3.55
N ALA A 539 3.34 12.91 3.10
CA ALA A 539 4.37 12.36 3.99
C ALA A 539 5.09 13.46 4.80
N LEU A 540 5.45 14.57 4.16
CA LEU A 540 6.01 15.76 4.84
C LEU A 540 5.11 16.20 6.00
N CYS A 541 3.80 16.35 5.77
CA CYS A 541 2.87 16.75 6.82
C CYS A 541 2.89 15.77 8.00
N TRP A 542 2.79 14.46 7.72
CA TRP A 542 2.83 13.44 8.78
C TRP A 542 4.16 13.39 9.52
N PHE A 543 5.28 13.51 8.82
CA PHE A 543 6.60 13.45 9.42
C PHE A 543 6.91 14.68 10.26
N TYR A 544 6.47 15.86 9.81
CA TYR A 544 6.52 17.08 10.59
C TYR A 544 5.73 16.93 11.90
N LEU A 545 4.46 16.52 11.82
CA LEU A 545 3.63 16.31 13.01
C LEU A 545 4.24 15.27 13.96
N ALA A 546 4.68 14.11 13.44
CA ALA A 546 5.32 13.09 14.24
C ALA A 546 6.60 13.59 14.93
N SER A 547 7.40 14.40 14.23
CA SER A 547 8.58 15.05 14.81
C SER A 547 8.18 16.01 15.93
N LYS A 548 7.15 16.83 15.73
CA LYS A 548 6.67 17.79 16.74
C LYS A 548 6.14 17.10 17.98
N TRP A 549 5.36 16.05 17.81
CA TRP A 549 4.87 15.25 18.94
C TRP A 549 6.00 14.62 19.75
N THR A 550 7.07 14.19 19.08
CA THR A 550 8.26 13.65 19.75
C THR A 550 9.01 14.73 20.54
N ASP A 551 9.16 15.93 19.98
CA ASP A 551 9.92 17.02 20.61
C ASP A 551 9.13 17.68 21.76
N LEU A 552 7.85 17.96 21.54
CA LEU A 552 6.98 18.70 22.44
C LEU A 552 6.24 17.80 23.43
N GLY A 553 6.01 16.52 23.14
CA GLY A 553 5.18 15.65 23.97
C GLY A 553 3.70 16.08 24.02
N THR A 554 2.90 15.38 24.83
CA THR A 554 1.49 15.73 25.10
C THR A 554 1.37 16.58 26.36
N GLU A 555 0.38 17.47 26.47
CA GLU A 555 0.16 18.40 27.60
C GLU A 555 0.31 17.78 29.00
N LYS A 556 0.08 16.47 29.13
CA LYS A 556 0.30 15.69 30.35
C LYS A 556 1.74 15.75 30.92
N TYR A 557 2.71 16.31 30.20
CA TYR A 557 4.12 16.45 30.63
C TYR A 557 4.65 17.89 30.70
N GLY A 558 3.79 18.92 30.74
CA GLY A 558 4.21 20.31 31.02
C GLY A 558 5.02 21.01 29.92
N LYS A 559 5.10 20.43 28.72
CA LYS A 559 5.57 21.08 27.50
C LYS A 559 4.39 21.60 26.69
N THR A 560 4.57 22.73 26.02
CA THR A 560 3.55 23.39 25.19
C THR A 560 3.13 22.46 24.04
N ALA A 561 1.84 22.14 23.94
CA ALA A 561 1.30 21.45 22.77
C ALA A 561 1.52 22.27 21.49
N LEU A 562 1.61 21.59 20.34
CA LEU A 562 1.60 22.27 19.04
C LEU A 562 0.31 23.09 18.94
N GLN A 563 0.42 24.41 18.79
CA GLN A 563 -0.72 25.32 18.59
C GLN A 563 -0.76 25.74 17.12
N PRO A 564 -1.46 25.00 16.25
CA PRO A 564 -1.43 25.25 14.82
C PRO A 564 -2.22 26.50 14.40
N ASN A 565 -3.16 27.00 15.22
CA ASN A 565 -3.94 28.21 14.95
C ASN A 565 -4.56 28.23 13.53
N GLU A 566 -5.21 27.14 13.14
CA GLU A 566 -5.86 26.96 11.82
C GLU A 566 -4.91 27.04 10.61
N ARG A 567 -3.59 27.02 10.85
CA ARG A 567 -2.59 27.02 9.79
C ARG A 567 -2.47 25.65 9.13
N TRP A 568 -2.08 25.67 7.86
CA TRP A 568 -1.78 24.46 7.12
C TRP A 568 -0.50 23.83 7.64
N VAL A 569 -0.57 22.52 7.93
CA VAL A 569 0.57 21.73 8.42
C VAL A 569 1.76 21.80 7.47
N TYR A 570 1.49 21.80 6.16
CA TYR A 570 2.50 21.91 5.12
C TYR A 570 3.29 23.22 5.21
N ASP A 571 2.60 24.35 5.39
CA ASP A 571 3.23 25.67 5.52
C ASP A 571 4.05 25.77 6.81
N MET A 572 3.52 25.26 7.92
CA MET A 572 4.24 25.22 9.19
C MET A 572 5.55 24.42 9.08
N ALA A 573 5.52 23.29 8.37
CA ALA A 573 6.69 22.46 8.16
C ALA A 573 7.74 23.16 7.28
N ARG A 574 7.31 23.82 6.20
CA ARG A 574 8.21 24.55 5.29
C ARG A 574 8.85 25.77 5.94
N GLU A 575 8.07 26.56 6.68
CA GLU A 575 8.58 27.72 7.40
C GLU A 575 9.65 27.33 8.42
N GLU A 576 9.40 26.27 9.20
CA GLU A 576 10.38 25.81 10.19
C GLU A 576 11.64 25.22 9.55
N ALA A 577 11.51 24.57 8.40
CA ALA A 577 12.66 24.12 7.60
C ALA A 577 13.35 25.27 6.84
N ASN A 578 12.92 26.52 7.00
CA ASN A 578 13.40 27.68 6.24
C ASN A 578 13.33 27.49 4.72
N CYS A 579 12.27 26.84 4.24
CA CYS A 579 12.04 26.53 2.82
C CYS A 579 10.78 27.26 2.31
N PRO A 580 10.79 28.60 2.17
CA PRO A 580 9.62 29.37 1.73
C PRO A 580 9.22 29.03 0.29
N TYR A 581 8.02 29.45 -0.11
CA TYR A 581 7.57 29.32 -1.49
C TYR A 581 8.34 30.26 -2.42
N SER A 582 8.65 29.79 -3.63
CA SER A 582 9.09 30.68 -4.71
C SER A 582 7.89 31.36 -5.39
N ALA A 583 8.12 32.49 -6.07
CA ALA A 583 7.05 33.28 -6.69
C ALA A 583 6.25 32.52 -7.76
N ASP A 584 6.90 31.57 -8.44
CA ASP A 584 6.33 30.78 -9.53
C ASP A 584 5.86 29.39 -9.08
N GLU A 585 5.91 29.09 -7.77
CA GLU A 585 5.55 27.78 -7.23
C GLU A 585 4.03 27.64 -7.05
N GLU A 586 3.47 26.59 -7.65
CA GLU A 586 2.05 26.28 -7.55
C GLU A 586 1.64 25.84 -6.14
N ARG A 587 0.68 26.54 -5.55
CA ARG A 587 0.18 26.32 -4.18
C ARG A 587 -1.33 26.25 -4.16
N LEU A 588 -1.89 25.38 -3.32
CA LEU A 588 -3.35 25.35 -3.12
C LEU A 588 -3.82 26.68 -2.50
N PRO A 589 -4.99 27.22 -2.89
CA PRO A 589 -5.51 28.47 -2.35
C PRO A 589 -5.64 28.44 -0.83
N ARG A 590 -5.19 29.51 -0.15
CA ARG A 590 -5.29 29.68 1.30
C ARG A 590 -6.46 30.56 1.76
N CYS A 591 -7.27 31.04 0.81
CA CYS A 591 -8.40 31.93 1.05
C CYS A 591 -9.47 31.39 2.02
N TYR A 592 -9.45 30.10 2.34
CA TYR A 592 -10.33 29.47 3.33
C TYR A 592 -9.80 29.54 4.77
N THR A 593 -8.49 29.77 4.96
CA THR A 593 -7.81 29.85 6.27
C THR A 593 -7.21 31.22 6.53
N GLU A 594 -6.93 32.00 5.50
CA GLU A 594 -6.63 33.41 5.65
C GLU A 594 -7.92 34.11 6.07
N ALA A 595 -7.94 34.63 7.31
CA ALA A 595 -9.06 35.39 7.82
C ALA A 595 -9.50 36.41 6.76
N LYS A 596 -10.77 36.36 6.34
CA LYS A 596 -11.37 37.49 5.64
C LYS A 596 -11.19 38.67 6.58
N ASN A 597 -10.26 39.58 6.29
CA ASN A 597 -10.15 40.86 6.98
C ASN A 597 -11.43 41.67 6.71
N THR A 598 -12.51 41.30 7.37
CA THR A 598 -13.73 42.09 7.50
C THR A 598 -13.55 43.06 8.65
N ASP A 599 -12.59 43.97 8.49
CA ASP A 599 -12.46 45.20 9.28
C ASP A 599 -12.05 46.33 8.32
N SER A 600 -12.90 46.56 7.31
CA SER A 600 -12.87 47.78 6.48
C SER A 600 -14.26 48.13 5.94
N LEU A 601 -15.31 47.78 6.68
CA LEU A 601 -16.67 48.30 6.45
C LEU A 601 -17.06 49.20 7.62
N GLY A 602 -16.73 50.48 7.46
CA GLY A 602 -17.57 51.60 7.86
C GLY A 602 -18.04 51.63 9.31
N SER A 603 -17.30 52.39 10.13
CA SER A 603 -17.90 53.21 11.16
C SER A 603 -18.99 54.11 10.52
N SER A 604 -20.25 53.67 10.55
CA SER A 604 -21.40 54.54 10.42
C SER A 604 -22.38 54.21 11.55
N SER A 605 -22.19 54.94 12.64
CA SER A 605 -23.18 55.35 13.63
C SER A 605 -24.64 55.01 13.31
N LEU A 606 -25.30 54.30 14.21
CA LEU A 606 -26.70 54.57 14.56
C LEU A 606 -26.87 54.40 16.07
N SER A 607 -27.17 55.54 16.69
CA SER A 607 -27.76 55.75 18.01
C SER A 607 -29.02 54.95 18.24
#